data_AF-A0A937GIE8-F1
#
_entry.id   AF-A0A937GIE8-F1
#
_cell.length_a   1.000
_cell.length_b   1.000
_cell.length_c   1.000
_cell.angle_alpha   90.00
_cell.angle_beta   90.00
_cell.angle_gamma   90.00
#
_symmetry.space_group_name_H-M   'P 1'
#
loop_
_entity.id
_entity.type
_entity.pdbx_description
1 polymer ?
#
loop_
_entity_poly.entity_id
_entity_poly.type
_entity_poly.pdbx_seq_one_letter_code
_entity_poly.pdbx_strand_id
1 'polypeptide(L)'
;RRDSVVAISPLVGGAAIKGPAADMMSAFGFRTDAAGIAEVYRDICGHLVIDEVDRPLSDAVMETGLSATVTNTMMGDPMVDEHLARATLAAVGIDL
;
A
#
# COMPACT_ATOMS: atom_id res chain seq x y z
N ARG A 1 17.80 -2.26 -5.10
CA ARG A 1 16.74 -1.68 -5.97
C ARG A 1 15.38 -1.73 -5.29
N ARG A 2 15.04 -2.79 -4.55
CA ARG A 2 13.82 -2.87 -3.72
C ARG A 2 13.53 -1.58 -2.92
N ASP A 3 14.55 -1.01 -2.27
CA ASP A 3 14.38 0.18 -1.41
C ASP A 3 13.92 1.44 -2.16
N SER A 4 14.00 1.46 -3.49
CA SER A 4 13.46 2.54 -4.34
C SER A 4 12.18 2.12 -5.08
N VAL A 5 11.55 1.00 -4.71
CA VAL A 5 10.29 0.51 -5.27
C VAL A 5 9.19 0.71 -4.25
N VAL A 6 8.17 1.46 -4.64
CA VAL A 6 6.99 1.77 -3.82
C VAL A 6 5.77 1.06 -4.40
N ALA A 7 5.06 0.32 -3.56
CA ALA A 7 3.75 -0.23 -3.89
C ALA A 7 2.65 0.65 -3.26
N ILE A 8 1.46 0.66 -3.87
CA ILE A 8 0.24 1.22 -3.28
C ILE A 8 -0.70 0.04 -3.07
N SER A 9 -1.24 -0.11 -1.86
CA SER A 9 -2.19 -1.17 -1.55
C SER A 9 -3.42 -1.06 -2.46
N PRO A 10 -3.87 -2.16 -3.12
CA PRO A 10 -5.14 -2.18 -3.82
C PRO A 10 -6.34 -2.39 -2.87
N LEU A 11 -6.07 -2.67 -1.59
CA LEU A 11 -7.06 -2.90 -0.56
C LEU A 11 -7.23 -1.66 0.31
N VAL A 12 -8.48 -1.37 0.67
CA VAL A 12 -8.90 -0.31 1.59
C VAL A 12 -9.87 -0.94 2.58
N GLY A 13 -9.50 -1.01 3.87
CA GLY A 13 -10.33 -1.62 4.91
C GLY A 13 -10.58 -3.11 4.68
N GLY A 14 -9.63 -3.78 4.03
CA GLY A 14 -9.68 -5.20 3.68
C GLY A 14 -10.50 -5.56 2.44
N ALA A 15 -11.04 -4.58 1.71
CA ALA A 15 -11.73 -4.79 0.44
C ALA A 15 -10.93 -4.23 -0.73
N ALA A 16 -10.96 -4.91 -1.88
CA ALA A 16 -10.40 -4.36 -3.12
C ALA A 16 -11.33 -3.29 -3.69
N ILE A 17 -10.80 -2.12 -4.03
CA ILE A 17 -11.61 -1.04 -4.64
C ILE A 17 -12.12 -1.44 -6.02
N LYS A 18 -11.26 -2.09 -6.83
CA LYS A 18 -11.60 -2.67 -8.13
C LYS A 18 -10.79 -3.95 -8.34
N GLY A 19 -11.41 -4.91 -9.01
CA GLY A 19 -10.75 -6.16 -9.42
C GLY A 19 -10.63 -7.20 -8.29
N PRO A 20 -10.03 -8.36 -8.60
CA PRO A 20 -10.12 -9.56 -7.77
C PRO A 20 -9.03 -9.66 -6.69
N ALA A 21 -8.36 -8.56 -6.33
CA ALA A 21 -7.16 -8.62 -5.47
C ALA A 21 -7.44 -9.30 -4.12
N ALA A 22 -8.52 -8.92 -3.43
CA ALA A 22 -8.92 -9.53 -2.17
C ALA A 22 -9.26 -11.03 -2.33
N ASP A 23 -10.01 -11.38 -3.37
CA ASP A 23 -10.38 -12.77 -3.67
C ASP A 23 -9.16 -13.64 -3.97
N MET A 24 -8.20 -13.11 -4.75
CA MET A 24 -6.95 -13.79 -5.05
C MET A 24 -6.13 -14.01 -3.79
N MET A 25 -5.96 -12.99 -2.95
CA MET A 25 -5.24 -13.12 -1.68
C MET A 25 -5.86 -14.19 -0.80
N SER A 26 -7.18 -14.16 -0.63
CA SER A 26 -7.91 -15.17 0.14
C SER A 26 -7.73 -16.58 -0.45
N ALA A 27 -7.84 -16.73 -1.77
CA ALA A 27 -7.67 -18.01 -2.46
C ALA A 27 -6.27 -18.61 -2.29
N PHE A 28 -5.24 -17.78 -2.12
CA PHE A 28 -3.87 -18.22 -1.86
C PHE A 28 -3.50 -18.25 -0.36
N GLY A 29 -4.45 -18.01 0.54
CA GLY A 29 -4.24 -18.11 1.99
C GLY A 29 -3.57 -16.90 2.63
N PHE A 30 -3.55 -15.75 1.96
CA PHE A 30 -3.03 -14.50 2.52
C PHE A 30 -4.11 -13.74 3.30
N ARG A 31 -3.68 -12.88 4.22
CA ARG A 31 -4.57 -11.88 4.84
C ARG A 31 -5.10 -10.93 3.79
N THR A 32 -6.39 -10.65 3.78
CA THR A 32 -6.99 -9.67 2.87
C THR A 32 -6.96 -8.28 3.49
N ASP A 33 -5.78 -7.80 3.84
CA ASP A 33 -5.55 -6.48 4.42
C ASP A 33 -4.19 -5.90 3.98
N ALA A 34 -3.87 -4.69 4.43
CA ALA A 34 -2.62 -4.02 4.06
C ALA A 34 -1.36 -4.79 4.50
N ALA A 35 -1.41 -5.51 5.63
CA ALA A 35 -0.29 -6.31 6.10
C ALA A 35 -0.08 -7.55 5.21
N GLY A 36 -1.16 -8.21 4.76
CA GLY A 36 -1.07 -9.27 3.77
C GLY A 36 -0.48 -8.81 2.44
N ILE A 37 -0.81 -7.59 1.99
CA ILE A 37 -0.20 -7.01 0.79
C ILE A 37 1.32 -6.80 1.00
N ALA A 38 1.71 -6.32 2.18
CA ALA A 38 3.12 -6.15 2.53
C ALA A 38 3.88 -7.49 2.51
N GLU A 39 3.29 -8.57 3.03
CA GLU A 39 3.85 -9.92 2.96
C GLU A 39 4.05 -10.38 1.51
N VAL A 40 3.05 -10.18 0.64
CA VAL A 40 3.12 -10.57 -0.78
C VAL A 40 4.22 -9.82 -1.52
N TYR A 41 4.40 -8.52 -1.25
CA TYR A 41 5.36 -7.68 -1.96
C TYR A 41 6.72 -7.55 -1.28
N ARG A 42 6.97 -8.25 -0.17
CA ARG A 42 8.14 -8.03 0.67
C ARG A 42 9.47 -8.21 -0.04
N ASP A 43 9.54 -9.08 -1.05
CA ASP A 43 10.78 -9.37 -1.76
C ASP A 43 11.03 -8.41 -2.94
N ILE A 44 10.06 -7.57 -3.31
CA ILE A 44 10.14 -6.69 -4.49
C ILE A 44 10.01 -5.19 -4.18
N CYS A 45 9.32 -4.80 -3.10
CA CYS A 45 9.16 -3.39 -2.71
C CYS A 45 9.69 -3.11 -1.30
N GLY A 46 10.28 -1.93 -1.12
CA GLY A 46 10.78 -1.45 0.17
C GLY A 46 9.78 -0.59 0.93
N HIS A 47 8.76 -0.10 0.23
CA HIS A 47 7.77 0.82 0.79
C HIS A 47 6.36 0.45 0.32
N LEU A 48 5.39 0.50 1.22
CA LEU A 48 3.98 0.33 0.92
C LEU A 48 3.19 1.58 1.35
N VAL A 49 2.42 2.13 0.42
CA VAL A 49 1.41 3.15 0.70
C VAL A 49 0.09 2.46 1.02
N ILE A 50 -0.52 2.83 2.13
CA ILE A 50 -1.79 2.27 2.63
C ILE A 50 -2.80 3.39 2.87
N ASP A 51 -4.09 3.04 2.82
CA ASP A 51 -5.16 4.01 3.02
C ASP A 51 -5.27 4.49 4.47
N GLU A 52 -5.85 5.67 4.67
CA GLU A 52 -6.14 6.22 6.01
C GLU A 52 -6.93 5.25 6.89
N VAL A 53 -7.88 4.50 6.32
CA VAL A 53 -8.65 3.52 7.09
C VAL A 53 -7.79 2.37 7.63
N ASP A 54 -6.66 2.08 6.98
CA ASP A 54 -5.72 1.01 7.33
C ASP A 54 -4.56 1.51 8.19
N ARG A 55 -4.58 2.78 8.65
CA ARG A 55 -3.59 3.34 9.59
C ARG A 55 -3.23 2.42 10.77
N PRO A 56 -4.19 1.73 11.43
CA PRO A 56 -3.87 0.81 12.52
C PRO A 56 -3.00 -0.40 12.12
N LEU A 57 -2.86 -0.69 10.82
CA LEU A 57 -2.04 -1.79 10.29
C LEU A 57 -0.60 -1.35 9.95
N SER A 58 -0.25 -0.07 10.11
CA SER A 58 1.08 0.45 9.77
C SER A 58 2.22 -0.30 10.47
N ASP A 59 2.09 -0.61 11.76
CA ASP A 59 3.10 -1.39 12.49
C ASP A 59 3.25 -2.81 11.93
N ALA A 60 2.13 -3.49 11.64
CA ALA A 60 2.14 -4.82 11.05
C ALA A 60 2.75 -4.83 9.63
N VAL A 61 2.57 -3.76 8.84
CA VAL A 61 3.27 -3.57 7.57
C VAL A 61 4.78 -3.46 7.81
N MET A 62 5.20 -2.67 8.80
CA MET A 62 6.62 -2.47 9.10
C MET A 62 7.33 -3.74 9.59
N GLU A 63 6.63 -4.61 10.31
CA GLU A 63 7.12 -5.93 10.74
C GLU A 63 7.53 -6.84 9.56
N THR A 64 6.98 -6.62 8.35
CA THR A 64 7.37 -7.37 7.14
C THR A 64 8.73 -6.94 6.56
N GLY A 65 9.33 -5.86 7.09
CA GLY A 65 10.56 -5.25 6.59
C GLY A 65 10.32 -4.15 5.54
N LEU A 66 9.10 -3.64 5.45
CA LEU A 66 8.73 -2.51 4.59
C LEU A 66 8.64 -1.22 5.41
N SER A 67 8.80 -0.08 4.76
CA SER A 67 8.33 1.19 5.30
C SER A 67 6.86 1.42 4.90
N ALA A 68 6.12 2.18 5.72
CA ALA A 68 4.70 2.45 5.50
C ALA A 68 4.43 3.96 5.37
N THR A 69 3.70 4.37 4.34
CA THR A 69 3.09 5.70 4.25
C THR A 69 1.58 5.57 4.31
N VAL A 70 0.95 6.32 5.20
CA VAL A 70 -0.51 6.40 5.30
C VAL A 70 -0.98 7.69 4.62
N THR A 71 -1.89 7.56 3.66
CA THR A 71 -2.56 8.69 3.00
C THR A 71 -3.87 8.23 2.35
N ASN A 72 -4.66 9.15 1.80
CA ASN A 72 -5.86 8.79 1.05
C ASN A 72 -5.46 8.15 -0.30
N THR A 73 -5.89 6.91 -0.53
CA THR A 73 -5.58 6.14 -1.77
C THR A 73 -6.77 6.07 -2.75
N MET A 74 -7.90 6.67 -2.38
CA MET A 74 -9.14 6.64 -3.18
C MET A 74 -9.06 7.58 -4.38
N MET A 75 -8.47 7.06 -5.46
CA MET A 75 -8.35 7.78 -6.73
C MET A 75 -9.71 8.03 -7.40
N GLY A 76 -9.84 9.18 -8.05
CA GLY A 76 -11.08 9.63 -8.70
C GLY A 76 -11.37 11.12 -8.56
N ASP A 77 -10.56 11.81 -7.76
CA ASP A 77 -10.50 13.27 -7.67
C ASP A 77 -9.08 13.73 -8.02
N PRO A 78 -8.89 14.69 -8.94
CA PRO A 78 -7.55 15.11 -9.37
C PRO A 78 -6.63 15.60 -8.25
N MET A 79 -7.18 16.20 -7.19
CA MET A 79 -6.38 16.66 -6.04
C MET A 79 -5.91 15.46 -5.20
N VAL A 80 -6.77 14.45 -5.04
CA VAL A 80 -6.39 13.19 -4.37
C VAL A 80 -5.32 12.46 -5.18
N ASP A 81 -5.51 12.37 -6.50
CA ASP A 81 -4.56 11.72 -7.41
C ASP A 81 -3.18 12.40 -7.37
N GLU A 82 -3.13 13.75 -7.40
CA GLU A 82 -1.88 14.49 -7.27
C GLU A 82 -1.23 14.27 -5.90
N HIS A 83 -2.00 14.36 -4.82
CA HIS A 83 -1.48 14.17 -3.46
C HIS A 83 -0.88 12.78 -3.27
N LEU A 84 -1.59 11.73 -3.73
CA LEU A 84 -1.12 10.36 -3.68
C LEU A 84 0.18 10.18 -4.50
N ALA A 85 0.26 10.78 -5.68
CA ALA A 85 1.46 10.74 -6.51
C ALA A 85 2.67 11.40 -5.80
N ARG A 86 2.48 12.58 -5.21
CA ARG A 86 3.53 13.26 -4.43
C ARG A 86 3.96 12.45 -3.21
N ALA A 87 3.02 11.90 -2.45
CA ALA A 87 3.31 11.06 -1.28
C ALA A 87 4.11 9.80 -1.67
N THR A 88 3.79 9.20 -2.82
CA THR A 88 4.50 8.03 -3.36
C THR A 88 5.94 8.35 -3.73
N LEU A 89 6.20 9.52 -4.32
CA LEU A 89 7.55 9.97 -4.66
C LEU A 89 8.37 10.37 -3.42
N ALA A 90 7.75 11.09 -2.49
CA ALA A 90 8.38 11.49 -1.24
C ALA A 90 8.78 10.27 -0.37
N ALA A 91 8.03 9.15 -0.46
CA ALA A 91 8.37 7.91 0.23
C ALA A 91 9.77 7.35 -0.10
N VAL A 92 10.32 7.72 -1.26
CA VAL A 92 11.68 7.34 -1.69
C VAL A 92 12.61 8.54 -1.84
N GLY A 93 12.27 9.66 -1.18
CA GLY A 93 13.11 10.86 -1.12
C GLY A 93 13.12 11.72 -2.39
N ILE A 94 12.05 11.64 -3.20
CA ILE A 94 11.88 12.49 -4.38
C ILE A 94 10.87 13.59 -4.05
N ASP A 95 11.35 14.81 -3.85
CA ASP A 95 10.53 15.99 -3.61
C ASP A 95 10.19 16.72 -4.93
N LEU A 96 8.93 17.12 -5.10
CA LEU A 96 8.39 17.84 -6.27
C LEU A 96 7.66 19.12 -5.86
#